data_AF-U7UYX4-F1
#
_entry.id   AF-U7UYX4-F1
#
_cell.length_a   1.000
_cell.length_b   1.000
_cell.length_c   1.000
_cell.angle_alpha   90.00
_cell.angle_beta   90.00
_cell.angle_gamma   90.00
#
_symmetry.space_group_name_H-M   'P 1'
#
loop_
_entity.id
_entity.type
_entity.pdbx_description
1 polymer ?
#
loop_
_entity_poly.entity_id
_entity_poly.type
_entity_poly.pdbx_seq_one_letter_code
_entity_poly.pdbx_strand_id
1 'polypeptide(L)'
;MIDIEKLKTNYIINLDAISALKEFPDKTFDCCITSPPYYGLRDYKAEGQIGREESPEEYLNKLIEVFREVKRVLKKEGTLWVVIGDSYAGTRSKKEYKDPKNIEGRSGQKESITEKLSGYKAKDLMGIPWQLALKLREDGWYLRSDIIWHKENAMPESCRDRPSRSYEHIFLLSKARKYFYNFDAMKEPIKEISKKRYMRARGKNNKYLQ
;
A
#
# COMPACT_ATOMS: atom_id res chain seq x y z
N MET A 1 -9.86 11.70 24.54
CA MET A 1 -9.15 10.41 24.38
C MET A 1 -10.05 9.31 24.86
N ILE A 2 -10.17 8.24 24.08
CA ILE A 2 -10.91 7.03 24.44
C ILE A 2 -10.13 6.26 25.52
N ASP A 3 -10.83 5.73 26.52
CA ASP A 3 -10.28 4.85 27.56
C ASP A 3 -10.04 3.44 26.98
N ILE A 4 -8.80 2.94 27.05
CA ILE A 4 -8.40 1.63 26.49
C ILE A 4 -9.18 0.48 27.15
N GLU A 5 -9.50 0.60 28.45
CA GLU A 5 -10.24 -0.46 29.16
C GLU A 5 -11.71 -0.52 28.75
N LYS A 6 -12.20 0.52 28.06
CA LYS A 6 -13.59 0.64 27.59
C LYS A 6 -13.66 0.69 26.06
N LEU A 7 -12.58 0.29 25.38
CA LEU A 7 -12.51 0.35 23.93
C LEU A 7 -13.47 -0.66 23.33
N LYS A 8 -14.56 -0.16 22.74
CA LYS A 8 -15.48 -0.99 21.97
C LYS A 8 -14.74 -1.56 20.76
N THR A 9 -15.11 -2.75 20.31
CA THR A 9 -14.58 -3.35 19.07
C THR A 9 -15.72 -3.58 18.07
N ASN A 10 -15.37 -3.95 16.83
CA ASN A 10 -16.33 -4.35 15.80
C ASN A 10 -17.34 -3.26 15.39
N TYR A 11 -16.86 -2.03 15.23
CA TYR A 11 -17.65 -0.93 14.65
C TYR A 11 -16.80 -0.12 13.67
N ILE A 12 -17.47 0.62 12.79
CA ILE A 12 -16.83 1.49 11.79
C ILE A 12 -16.89 2.93 12.30
N ILE A 13 -15.74 3.60 12.27
CA ILE A 13 -15.64 5.04 12.48
C ILE A 13 -15.69 5.70 11.11
N ASN A 14 -16.70 6.54 10.89
CA ASN A 14 -16.84 7.31 9.66
C ASN A 14 -16.28 8.72 9.86
N LEU A 15 -14.95 8.84 9.80
CA LEU A 15 -14.21 10.10 9.93
C LEU A 15 -13.00 10.08 8.99
N ASP A 16 -12.40 11.25 8.81
CA ASP A 16 -11.03 11.35 8.31
C ASP A 16 -10.08 10.49 9.17
N ALA A 17 -9.11 9.83 8.52
CA ALA A 17 -8.25 8.84 9.15
C ALA A 17 -7.38 9.46 10.26
N ILE A 18 -6.81 10.66 10.04
CA ILE A 18 -5.99 11.33 11.04
C ILE A 18 -6.86 11.76 12.23
N SER A 19 -8.04 12.30 11.95
CA SER A 19 -9.02 12.70 12.96
C SER A 19 -9.42 11.52 13.84
N ALA A 20 -9.76 10.37 13.24
CA ALA A 20 -10.09 9.15 13.97
C ALA A 20 -8.91 8.62 14.80
N LEU A 21 -7.71 8.55 14.22
CA LEU A 21 -6.52 8.02 14.91
C LEU A 21 -6.16 8.85 16.15
N LYS A 22 -6.36 10.19 16.10
CA LYS A 22 -6.11 11.11 17.23
C LYS A 22 -7.04 10.88 18.43
N GLU A 23 -8.19 10.24 18.26
CA GLU A 23 -9.08 9.91 19.37
C GLU A 23 -8.54 8.78 20.25
N PHE A 24 -7.68 7.93 19.66
CA PHE A 24 -7.08 6.78 20.33
C PHE A 24 -5.77 7.14 21.02
N PRO A 25 -5.52 6.61 22.23
CA PRO A 25 -4.24 6.74 22.90
C PRO A 25 -3.10 6.06 22.12
N ASP A 26 -1.88 6.44 22.48
CA ASP A 26 -0.67 5.77 22.00
C ASP A 26 -0.68 4.28 22.36
N LYS A 27 -0.04 3.45 21.53
CA LYS A 27 0.20 2.02 21.84
C LYS A 27 -1.08 1.22 22.15
N THR A 28 -2.16 1.52 21.45
CA THR A 28 -3.46 0.86 21.56
C THR A 28 -3.54 -0.42 20.73
N PHE A 29 -3.14 -0.38 19.46
CA PHE A 29 -3.41 -1.46 18.49
C PHE A 29 -2.19 -2.35 18.22
N ASP A 30 -2.42 -3.63 17.91
CA ASP A 30 -1.36 -4.59 17.57
C ASP A 30 -1.02 -4.58 16.07
N CYS A 31 -1.99 -4.30 15.20
CA CYS A 31 -1.82 -4.39 13.76
C CYS A 31 -2.65 -3.32 13.04
N CYS A 32 -2.09 -2.77 11.97
CA CYS A 32 -2.83 -1.98 10.99
C CYS A 32 -2.71 -2.69 9.63
N ILE A 33 -3.85 -2.93 8.98
CA ILE A 33 -3.93 -3.46 7.62
C ILE A 33 -4.71 -2.43 6.82
N THR A 34 -4.13 -1.95 5.72
CA THR A 34 -4.76 -0.88 4.96
C THR A 34 -4.37 -0.91 3.48
N SER A 35 -5.23 -0.31 2.66
CA SER A 35 -4.99 0.06 1.28
C SER A 35 -5.38 1.54 1.12
N PRO A 36 -4.46 2.49 1.33
CA PRO A 36 -4.79 3.90 1.23
C PRO A 36 -5.26 4.26 -0.19
N PRO A 37 -5.90 5.42 -0.41
CA PRO A 37 -6.22 5.90 -1.75
C PRO A 37 -4.99 5.86 -2.68
N TYR A 38 -5.10 5.24 -3.85
CA TYR A 38 -4.00 5.17 -4.82
C TYR A 38 -3.91 6.45 -5.64
N TYR A 39 -2.69 6.94 -5.84
CA TYR A 39 -2.42 8.23 -6.48
C TYR A 39 -3.04 8.33 -7.89
N GLY A 40 -3.96 9.28 -8.07
CA GLY A 40 -4.55 9.61 -9.37
C GLY A 40 -5.52 8.59 -9.95
N LEU A 41 -5.92 7.54 -9.21
CA LEU A 41 -6.79 6.49 -9.74
C LEU A 41 -8.28 6.68 -9.48
N ARG A 42 -8.65 7.31 -8.36
CA ARG A 42 -10.05 7.51 -7.97
C ARG A 42 -10.28 8.92 -7.47
N ASP A 43 -11.45 9.46 -7.78
CA ASP A 43 -11.99 10.66 -7.15
C ASP A 43 -13.17 10.24 -6.27
N TYR A 44 -12.98 10.33 -4.95
CA TYR A 44 -13.98 10.00 -3.94
C TYR A 44 -15.00 11.12 -3.70
N LYS A 45 -14.89 12.26 -4.42
CA LYS A 45 -15.75 13.45 -4.29
C LYS A 45 -15.83 13.99 -2.86
N ALA A 46 -14.82 13.70 -2.04
CA ALA A 46 -14.68 14.22 -0.69
C ALA A 46 -13.65 15.36 -0.67
N GLU A 47 -13.94 16.41 0.08
CA GLU A 47 -13.00 17.48 0.37
C GLU A 47 -11.81 16.91 1.16
N GLY A 48 -10.60 17.37 0.84
CA GLY A 48 -9.38 16.93 1.51
C GLY A 48 -8.96 15.48 1.25
N GLN A 49 -9.62 14.74 0.34
CA GLN A 49 -9.26 13.35 0.02
C GLN A 49 -7.78 13.20 -0.37
N ILE A 50 -7.18 12.09 0.04
CA ILE A 50 -5.83 11.72 -0.38
C ILE A 50 -5.87 11.02 -1.74
N GLY A 51 -4.83 11.19 -2.56
CA GLY A 51 -4.70 10.56 -3.88
C GLY A 51 -5.03 11.49 -5.04
N ARG A 52 -5.25 12.77 -4.77
CA ARG A 52 -5.59 13.82 -5.74
C ARG A 52 -4.64 15.03 -5.69
N GLU A 53 -3.51 14.91 -5.01
CA GLU A 53 -2.48 15.94 -4.86
C GLU A 53 -1.80 16.28 -6.20
N GLU A 54 -1.25 17.49 -6.28
CA GLU A 54 -0.66 18.02 -7.52
C GLU A 54 0.62 17.28 -7.91
N SER A 55 1.32 16.71 -6.93
CA SER A 55 2.53 15.91 -7.15
C SER A 55 2.51 14.58 -6.39
N PRO A 56 3.22 13.55 -6.91
CA PRO A 56 3.49 12.34 -6.16
C PRO A 56 4.13 12.58 -4.79
N GLU A 57 4.99 13.60 -4.68
CA GLU A 57 5.66 13.92 -3.43
C GLU A 57 4.70 14.44 -2.36
N GLU A 58 3.79 15.35 -2.71
CA GLU A 58 2.73 15.81 -1.80
C GLU A 58 1.84 14.67 -1.33
N TYR A 59 1.44 13.79 -2.26
CA TYR A 59 0.67 12.58 -1.94
C TYR A 59 1.40 11.69 -0.94
N LEU A 60 2.68 11.40 -1.18
CA LEU A 60 3.51 10.59 -0.29
C LEU A 60 3.68 11.26 1.07
N ASN A 61 3.85 12.58 1.12
CA ASN A 61 3.97 13.32 2.38
C ASN A 61 2.69 13.24 3.21
N LYS A 62 1.50 13.38 2.60
CA LYS A 62 0.23 13.18 3.31
C LYS A 62 0.08 11.76 3.84
N LEU A 63 0.48 10.75 3.06
CA LEU A 63 0.47 9.37 3.56
C LEU A 63 1.42 9.19 4.75
N ILE A 64 2.60 9.79 4.72
CA ILE A 64 3.53 9.74 5.85
C ILE A 64 2.91 10.36 7.11
N GLU A 65 2.17 11.46 6.99
CA GLU A 65 1.43 12.04 8.13
C GLU A 65 0.41 11.05 8.72
N VAL A 66 -0.38 10.37 7.88
CA VAL A 66 -1.30 9.31 8.32
C VAL A 66 -0.53 8.19 9.00
N PHE A 67 0.56 7.73 8.38
CA PHE A 67 1.33 6.60 8.90
C PHE A 67 2.11 6.95 10.17
N ARG A 68 2.43 8.22 10.44
CA ARG A 68 2.95 8.67 11.75
C ARG A 68 1.92 8.49 12.84
N GLU A 69 0.65 8.85 12.60
CA GLU A 69 -0.43 8.59 13.55
C GLU A 69 -0.70 7.10 13.74
N VAL A 70 -0.67 6.31 12.66
CA VAL A 70 -0.73 4.84 12.76
C VAL A 70 0.42 4.31 13.63
N LYS A 71 1.64 4.81 13.41
CA LYS A 71 2.81 4.44 14.22
C LYS A 71 2.61 4.79 15.68
N ARG A 72 2.01 5.94 16.00
CA ARG A 72 1.73 6.37 17.38
C ARG A 72 0.78 5.39 18.08
N VAL A 73 -0.36 5.09 17.45
CA VAL A 73 -1.39 4.23 18.04
C VAL A 73 -1.02 2.75 18.06
N LEU A 74 -0.06 2.28 17.25
CA LEU A 74 0.40 0.90 17.33
C LEU A 74 1.28 0.65 18.57
N LYS A 75 1.19 -0.54 19.16
CA LYS A 75 2.10 -1.02 20.22
C LYS A 75 3.53 -1.13 19.69
N LYS A 76 4.52 -1.23 20.59
CA LYS A 76 5.94 -1.33 20.23
C LYS A 76 6.23 -2.50 19.26
N GLU A 77 5.53 -3.62 19.43
CA GLU A 77 5.67 -4.81 18.61
C GLU A 77 4.67 -4.85 17.44
N GLY A 78 3.94 -3.76 17.20
CA GLY A 78 2.89 -3.72 16.20
C GLY A 78 3.41 -3.65 14.77
N THR A 79 2.59 -4.16 13.86
CA THR A 79 2.88 -4.23 12.42
C THR A 79 1.93 -3.36 11.60
N LEU A 80 2.45 -2.84 10.49
CA LEU A 80 1.69 -2.17 9.46
C LEU A 80 1.80 -2.98 8.16
N TRP A 81 0.66 -3.27 7.55
CA TRP A 81 0.53 -3.94 6.26
C TRP A 81 -0.13 -2.96 5.29
N VAL A 82 0.61 -2.54 4.26
CA VAL A 82 0.13 -1.56 3.27
C VAL A 82 0.02 -2.24 1.92
N VAL A 83 -1.21 -2.37 1.43
CA VAL A 83 -1.47 -2.72 0.03
C VAL A 83 -1.44 -1.44 -0.80
N ILE A 84 -0.62 -1.39 -1.83
CA ILE A 84 -0.54 -0.21 -2.70
C ILE A 84 -0.23 -0.59 -4.15
N GLY A 85 -1.01 0.02 -5.05
CA GLY A 85 -0.81 -0.05 -6.49
C GLY A 85 -0.02 1.15 -7.01
N ASP A 86 0.65 0.97 -8.14
CA ASP A 86 1.39 2.05 -8.78
C ASP A 86 0.52 2.83 -9.79
N SER A 87 1.03 3.96 -10.25
CA SER A 87 0.41 4.80 -11.27
C SER A 87 1.38 5.07 -12.41
N TYR A 88 0.83 5.45 -13.56
CA TYR A 88 1.62 5.86 -14.72
C TYR A 88 1.42 7.34 -14.98
N ALA A 89 2.48 8.05 -15.35
CA ALA A 89 2.38 9.42 -15.81
C ALA A 89 1.52 9.48 -17.08
N GLY A 90 0.47 10.27 -17.03
CA GLY A 90 -0.53 10.39 -18.07
C GLY A 90 0.03 10.97 -19.37
N THR A 91 -0.57 10.58 -20.49
CA THR A 91 -0.35 11.20 -21.79
C THR A 91 -1.35 12.32 -22.00
N ARG A 92 -0.90 13.46 -22.55
CA ARG A 92 -1.69 14.68 -22.83
C ARG A 92 -2.88 14.47 -23.79
N SER A 93 -3.05 13.26 -24.32
CA SER A 93 -3.89 12.91 -25.48
C SER A 93 -5.34 12.53 -25.14
N LYS A 94 -5.74 12.42 -23.88
CA LYS A 94 -7.15 12.08 -23.55
C LYS A 94 -8.15 13.25 -23.70
N LYS A 95 -7.68 14.47 -23.98
CA LYS A 95 -8.54 15.66 -24.10
C LYS A 95 -9.30 15.74 -25.43
N GLU A 96 -8.92 14.96 -26.43
CA GLU A 96 -9.46 15.13 -27.80
C GLU A 96 -10.79 14.40 -28.05
N TYR A 97 -11.11 13.33 -27.32
CA TYR A 97 -12.34 12.58 -27.51
C TYR A 97 -13.25 12.68 -26.27
N LYS A 98 -14.27 13.54 -26.34
CA LYS A 98 -15.39 13.55 -25.39
C LYS A 98 -16.47 12.60 -25.90
N ASP A 99 -16.83 11.59 -25.11
CA ASP A 99 -17.93 10.67 -25.43
C ASP A 99 -19.25 11.47 -25.48
N PRO A 100 -19.89 11.65 -26.65
CA PRO A 100 -21.07 12.50 -26.77
C PRO A 100 -22.27 11.94 -25.99
N LYS A 101 -22.26 10.65 -25.60
CA LYS A 101 -23.28 10.06 -24.72
C LYS A 101 -23.00 10.31 -23.23
N ASN A 102 -21.76 10.65 -22.88
CA ASN A 102 -21.30 10.83 -21.50
C ASN A 102 -20.39 12.06 -21.42
N ILE A 103 -20.99 13.25 -21.52
CA ILE A 103 -20.28 14.54 -21.57
C ILE A 103 -19.44 14.78 -20.29
N GLU A 104 -19.90 14.26 -19.15
CA GLU A 104 -19.19 14.31 -17.85
C GLU A 104 -18.26 13.09 -17.62
N GLY A 105 -18.10 12.22 -18.62
CA GLY A 105 -17.38 10.94 -18.51
C GLY A 105 -18.24 9.80 -17.95
N ARG A 106 -17.94 8.56 -18.35
CA ARG A 106 -18.74 7.36 -18.01
C ARG A 106 -18.87 7.07 -16.50
N SER A 107 -17.98 7.62 -15.69
CA SER A 107 -17.89 7.37 -14.23
C SER A 107 -18.09 8.63 -13.39
N GLY A 108 -18.27 9.81 -14.00
CA GLY A 108 -18.29 11.09 -13.29
C GLY A 108 -17.01 11.36 -12.49
N GLN A 109 -15.89 10.73 -12.85
CA GLN A 109 -14.57 11.01 -12.29
C GLN A 109 -13.97 12.26 -12.95
N LYS A 110 -13.32 13.11 -12.15
CA LYS A 110 -12.53 14.23 -12.66
C LYS A 110 -11.42 13.77 -13.61
N GLU A 111 -10.94 14.71 -14.44
CA GLU A 111 -9.78 14.50 -15.31
C GLU A 111 -8.58 13.93 -14.52
N SER A 112 -7.75 13.16 -15.23
CA SER A 112 -6.54 12.59 -14.66
C SER A 112 -5.61 13.70 -14.17
N ILE A 113 -5.16 13.60 -12.92
CA ILE A 113 -4.15 14.51 -12.35
C ILE A 113 -2.72 14.09 -12.70
N THR A 114 -2.55 12.95 -13.37
CA THR A 114 -1.22 12.41 -13.65
C THR A 114 -0.58 13.00 -14.90
N GLU A 115 -1.16 14.04 -15.48
CA GLU A 115 -0.62 14.74 -16.66
C GLU A 115 0.41 15.79 -16.26
N LYS A 116 1.51 15.89 -17.01
CA LYS A 116 2.57 16.92 -16.83
C LYS A 116 3.23 16.94 -15.44
N LEU A 117 3.37 15.79 -14.80
CA LEU A 117 4.10 15.71 -13.54
C LEU A 117 5.59 15.98 -13.75
N SER A 118 6.12 16.92 -12.95
CA SER A 118 7.56 17.21 -12.95
C SER A 118 8.36 15.96 -12.59
N GLY A 119 9.47 15.73 -13.29
CA GLY A 119 10.34 14.57 -13.06
C GLY A 119 9.90 13.26 -13.71
N TYR A 120 8.73 13.20 -14.36
CA TYR A 120 8.24 12.01 -15.07
C TYR A 120 8.07 12.29 -16.55
N LYS A 121 8.51 11.37 -17.41
CA LYS A 121 8.16 11.36 -18.82
C LYS A 121 6.76 10.79 -18.98
N ALA A 122 6.07 11.16 -20.06
CA ALA A 122 4.78 10.58 -20.36
C ALA A 122 4.90 9.05 -20.47
N LYS A 123 3.95 8.32 -19.87
CA LYS A 123 3.91 6.86 -19.73
C LYS A 123 4.93 6.24 -18.76
N ASP A 124 5.72 7.03 -18.05
CA ASP A 124 6.63 6.45 -17.03
C ASP A 124 5.83 5.77 -15.92
N LEU A 125 6.32 4.60 -15.49
CA LEU A 125 5.90 3.99 -14.23
C LEU A 125 6.44 4.85 -13.10
N MET A 126 5.56 5.31 -12.21
CA MET A 126 5.97 6.27 -11.20
C MET A 126 6.78 5.64 -10.07
N GLY A 127 6.57 4.35 -9.76
CA GLY A 127 7.25 3.70 -8.64
C GLY A 127 6.66 4.10 -7.28
N ILE A 128 5.40 4.54 -7.23
CA ILE A 128 4.73 5.00 -6.00
C ILE A 128 4.86 4.00 -4.85
N PRO A 129 4.64 2.67 -5.04
CA PRO A 129 4.78 1.68 -3.98
C PRO A 129 6.15 1.73 -3.29
N TRP A 130 7.23 1.70 -4.09
CA TRP A 130 8.58 1.69 -3.57
C TRP A 130 9.00 3.05 -3.02
N GLN A 131 8.57 4.16 -3.62
CA GLN A 131 8.78 5.48 -3.05
C GLN A 131 8.15 5.60 -1.64
N LEU A 132 6.91 5.12 -1.46
CA LEU A 132 6.27 5.10 -0.16
C LEU A 132 7.02 4.21 0.84
N ALA A 133 7.35 2.98 0.46
CA ALA A 133 8.04 2.04 1.34
C ALA A 133 9.40 2.58 1.82
N LEU A 134 10.16 3.23 0.93
CA LEU A 134 11.46 3.83 1.26
C LEU A 134 11.31 5.07 2.15
N LYS A 135 10.35 5.96 1.85
CA LYS A 135 10.08 7.13 2.71
C LYS A 135 9.57 6.73 4.09
N LEU A 136 8.75 5.68 4.21
CA LEU A 136 8.35 5.15 5.52
C LEU A 136 9.55 4.59 6.30
N ARG A 137 10.48 3.92 5.61
CA ARG A 137 11.73 3.46 6.23
C ARG A 137 12.58 4.63 6.72
N GLU A 138 12.70 5.70 5.93
CA GLU A 138 13.37 6.96 6.33
C GLU A 138 12.67 7.63 7.51
N ASP A 139 11.33 7.57 7.58
CA ASP A 139 10.51 8.01 8.71
C ASP A 139 10.57 7.04 9.93
N GLY A 140 11.56 6.15 9.94
CA GLY A 140 11.93 5.31 11.06
C GLY A 140 11.08 4.05 11.22
N TRP A 141 10.36 3.61 10.19
CA TRP A 141 9.81 2.26 10.15
C TRP A 141 10.87 1.24 9.77
N TYR A 142 10.71 -0.01 10.20
CA TYR A 142 11.46 -1.12 9.63
C TYR A 142 10.66 -1.70 8.47
N LEU A 143 11.16 -1.58 7.24
CA LEU A 143 10.61 -2.30 6.08
C LEU A 143 11.05 -3.78 6.15
N ARG A 144 10.09 -4.71 6.29
CA ARG A 144 10.38 -6.13 6.59
C ARG A 144 10.20 -7.05 5.40
N SER A 145 9.23 -6.76 4.54
CA SER A 145 8.97 -7.58 3.36
C SER A 145 8.29 -6.75 2.28
N ASP A 146 8.64 -7.03 1.04
CA ASP A 146 7.81 -6.76 -0.13
C ASP A 146 7.14 -8.09 -0.51
N ILE A 147 5.80 -8.08 -0.57
CA ILE A 147 4.98 -9.25 -0.92
C ILE A 147 4.21 -8.91 -2.17
N ILE A 148 4.28 -9.79 -3.17
CA ILE A 148 3.54 -9.63 -4.42
C ILE A 148 2.17 -10.29 -4.29
N TRP A 149 1.12 -9.48 -4.29
CA TRP A 149 -0.24 -9.99 -4.41
C TRP A 149 -0.59 -10.15 -5.89
N HIS A 150 -0.42 -11.37 -6.40
CA HIS A 150 -0.83 -11.72 -7.74
C HIS A 150 -2.36 -11.84 -7.84
N LYS A 151 -2.95 -11.12 -8.80
CA LYS A 151 -4.38 -11.10 -9.09
C LYS A 151 -4.66 -11.98 -10.30
N GLU A 152 -5.19 -13.17 -10.06
CA GLU A 152 -5.50 -14.15 -11.12
C GLU A 152 -6.52 -13.62 -12.15
N ASN A 153 -7.43 -12.76 -11.71
CA ASN A 153 -8.48 -12.15 -12.53
C ASN A 153 -8.29 -10.63 -12.65
N ALA A 154 -7.07 -10.19 -12.99
CA ALA A 154 -6.79 -8.77 -13.21
C ALA A 154 -7.57 -8.23 -14.41
N MET A 155 -8.10 -7.01 -14.29
CA MET A 155 -8.75 -6.33 -15.40
C MET A 155 -7.76 -6.15 -16.56
N PRO A 156 -8.14 -6.50 -17.81
CA PRO A 156 -7.28 -6.29 -18.96
C PRO A 156 -6.96 -4.81 -19.16
N GLU A 157 -5.71 -4.52 -19.49
CA GLU A 157 -5.26 -3.18 -19.85
C GLU A 157 -5.22 -3.04 -21.37
N SER A 158 -5.70 -1.92 -21.91
CA SER A 158 -5.70 -1.66 -23.36
C SER A 158 -4.34 -1.18 -23.90
N CYS A 159 -3.35 -0.98 -23.02
CA CYS A 159 -2.00 -0.56 -23.43
C CYS A 159 -1.29 -1.68 -24.21
N ARG A 160 -0.48 -1.30 -25.20
CA ARG A 160 0.22 -2.24 -26.10
C ARG A 160 1.75 -2.16 -26.00
N ASP A 161 2.27 -1.25 -25.19
CA ASP A 161 3.68 -0.87 -25.10
C ASP A 161 4.33 -1.25 -23.77
N ARG A 162 3.65 -2.06 -22.96
CA ARG A 162 4.15 -2.61 -21.70
C ARG A 162 3.40 -3.88 -21.30
N PRO A 163 3.97 -4.72 -20.43
CA PRO A 163 3.24 -5.83 -19.82
C PRO A 163 2.01 -5.35 -19.06
N SER A 164 0.94 -6.16 -19.10
CA SER A 164 -0.24 -5.92 -18.28
C SER A 164 0.11 -6.10 -16.81
N ARG A 165 -0.36 -5.17 -15.97
CA ARG A 165 -0.14 -5.29 -14.53
C ARG A 165 -1.23 -6.16 -13.90
N SER A 166 -0.84 -7.30 -13.36
CA SER A 166 -1.72 -8.24 -12.66
C SER A 166 -1.35 -8.44 -11.19
N TYR A 167 -0.67 -7.47 -10.57
CA TYR A 167 -0.27 -7.57 -9.17
C TYR A 167 -0.30 -6.22 -8.44
N GLU A 168 -0.33 -6.29 -7.11
CA GLU A 168 -0.09 -5.17 -6.20
C GLU A 168 1.00 -5.53 -5.18
N HIS A 169 1.65 -4.50 -4.63
CA HIS A 169 2.59 -4.66 -3.53
C HIS A 169 1.83 -4.69 -2.21
N ILE A 170 2.23 -5.59 -1.32
CA ILE A 170 1.90 -5.56 0.10
C ILE A 170 3.22 -5.40 0.87
N PHE A 171 3.42 -4.23 1.47
CA PHE A 171 4.58 -3.99 2.32
C PHE A 171 4.25 -4.32 3.77
N LEU A 172 5.08 -5.16 4.38
CA LEU A 172 5.10 -5.37 5.82
C LEU A 172 6.12 -4.44 6.46
N LEU A 173 5.67 -3.58 7.37
CA LEU A 173 6.50 -2.71 8.19
C LEU A 173 6.32 -2.99 9.68
N SER A 174 7.37 -2.76 10.48
CA SER A 174 7.30 -2.89 11.95
C SER A 174 7.88 -1.67 12.66
N LYS A 175 7.42 -1.42 13.88
CA LYS A 175 7.95 -0.35 14.75
C LYS A 175 9.30 -0.66 15.37
N ALA A 176 9.61 -1.94 15.53
CA ALA A 176 10.83 -2.40 16.15
C ALA A 176 11.44 -3.59 15.39
N ARG A 177 12.75 -3.78 15.58
CA ARG A 177 13.50 -4.91 15.01
C ARG A 177 12.92 -6.27 15.42
N LYS A 178 12.53 -6.38 16.70
CA LYS A 178 11.77 -7.51 17.27
C LYS A 178 10.32 -7.09 17.36
N TYR A 179 9.43 -7.88 16.77
CA TYR A 179 7.99 -7.63 16.70
C TYR A 179 7.28 -8.98 16.60
N PHE A 180 6.00 -9.01 16.93
CA PHE A 180 5.23 -10.25 16.86
C PHE A 180 4.99 -10.64 15.40
N TYR A 181 5.35 -11.87 15.04
CA TYR A 181 5.06 -12.46 13.73
C TYR A 181 4.82 -13.96 13.90
N ASN A 182 3.56 -14.38 13.80
CA ASN A 182 3.18 -15.78 13.93
C ASN A 182 3.46 -16.55 12.64
N PHE A 183 4.72 -16.92 12.42
CA PHE A 183 5.13 -17.66 11.23
C PHE A 183 4.50 -19.07 11.18
N ASP A 184 4.17 -19.67 12.32
CA ASP A 184 3.54 -20.99 12.39
C ASP A 184 2.15 -20.97 11.74
N ALA A 185 1.37 -19.90 11.97
CA ALA A 185 0.06 -19.73 11.33
C ALA A 185 0.13 -19.56 9.80
N MET A 186 1.30 -19.19 9.26
CA MET A 186 1.52 -18.98 7.82
C MET A 186 2.24 -20.16 7.15
N LYS A 187 2.54 -21.24 7.88
CA LYS A 187 3.26 -22.39 7.32
C LYS A 187 2.40 -23.11 6.29
N GLU A 188 2.98 -23.30 5.11
CA GLU A 188 2.44 -24.19 4.09
C GLU A 188 3.28 -25.47 3.98
N PRO A 189 2.68 -26.61 3.61
CA PRO A 189 3.43 -27.83 3.34
C PRO A 189 4.51 -27.62 2.26
N ILE A 190 5.73 -28.08 2.53
CA ILE A 190 6.82 -28.01 1.54
C ILE A 190 6.48 -28.94 0.37
N LYS A 191 6.54 -28.41 -0.86
CA LYS A 191 6.42 -29.23 -2.09
C LYS A 191 7.48 -30.33 -2.11
N GLU A 192 7.11 -31.55 -2.49
CA GLU A 192 8.00 -32.72 -2.44
C GLU A 192 9.29 -32.52 -3.24
N ILE A 193 9.23 -31.82 -4.38
CA ILE A 193 10.42 -31.48 -5.17
C ILE A 193 11.38 -30.54 -4.43
N SER A 194 10.85 -29.59 -3.67
CA SER A 194 11.63 -28.68 -2.83
C SER A 194 12.24 -29.43 -1.65
N LYS A 195 11.51 -30.37 -1.06
CA LYS A 195 12.03 -31.27 -0.02
C LYS A 195 13.22 -32.09 -0.54
N LYS A 196 13.09 -32.70 -1.72
CA LYS A 196 14.19 -33.43 -2.37
C LYS A 196 15.41 -32.53 -2.64
N ARG A 197 15.20 -31.31 -3.14
CA ARG A 197 16.29 -30.32 -3.34
C ARG A 197 16.96 -29.93 -2.02
N TYR A 198 16.15 -29.66 -1.00
CA TYR A 198 16.63 -29.29 0.34
C TYR A 198 17.49 -30.39 0.97
N MET A 199 17.06 -31.65 0.86
CA MET A 199 17.81 -32.79 1.38
C MET A 199 19.12 -33.05 0.62
N ARG A 200 19.16 -32.77 -0.70
CA ARG A 200 20.39 -32.86 -1.51
C ARG A 200 21.41 -31.76 -1.19
N ALA A 201 20.96 -30.58 -0.76
CA ALA A 201 21.81 -29.44 -0.43
C ALA A 201 22.53 -29.54 0.94
N ARG A 202 22.30 -30.62 1.70
CA ARG A 202 22.90 -30.82 3.02
C ARG A 202 24.15 -31.71 2.95
N GLY A 203 25.32 -31.08 2.77
CA GLY A 203 26.57 -31.56 3.37
C GLY A 203 26.51 -31.40 4.90
N LYS A 204 27.38 -32.11 5.64
CA LYS A 204 27.34 -32.32 7.12
C LYS A 204 27.25 -31.05 8.02
N ASN A 205 27.33 -29.82 7.52
CA ASN A 205 27.46 -28.58 8.31
C ASN A 205 26.28 -27.59 8.20
N ASN A 206 25.01 -28.03 8.12
CA ASN A 206 23.87 -27.12 7.97
C ASN A 206 23.22 -26.71 9.32
N LYS A 207 23.17 -25.40 9.61
CA LYS A 207 22.65 -24.78 10.85
C LYS A 207 21.16 -24.96 11.17
N TYR A 208 20.38 -25.57 10.28
CA TYR A 208 18.95 -25.83 10.47
C TYR A 208 18.63 -27.31 10.77
N LEU A 209 19.63 -28.07 11.24
CA LEU A 209 19.54 -29.47 11.65
C LEU A 209 19.49 -29.68 13.18
N GLN A 210 19.40 -28.60 13.98
CA GLN A 210 19.17 -28.66 15.43
C GLN A 210 17.73 -28.31 15.75
#